data_AF-A0AAW5ZTZ5-F1
#
_entry.id   AF-A0AAW5ZTZ5-F1
#
_cell.length_a   1.000
_cell.length_b   1.000
_cell.length_c   1.000
_cell.angle_alpha   90.00
_cell.angle_beta   90.00
_cell.angle_gamma   90.00
#
_symmetry.space_group_name_H-M   'P 1'
#
loop_
_entity.id
_entity.type
_entity.pdbx_description
1 polymer ?
#
loop_
_entity_poly.entity_id
_entity_poly.type
_entity_poly.pdbx_seq_one_letter_code
_entity_poly.pdbx_strand_id
1 'polypeptide(L)' 'MKALTPLDPSSMSAEARLTEVAATLAKVLLRLRALPNPQDVRENQEDLGFSPPQRVHSNPAARVRKAVRAAVAKQQQGV' A
#
# COMPACT_ATOMS: atom_id res chain seq x y z
N MET A 1 19.05 9.70 -9.93
CA MET A 1 19.10 9.13 -8.56
C MET A 1 20.56 9.05 -8.12
N LYS A 2 20.89 9.43 -6.89
CA LYS A 2 22.26 9.36 -6.37
C LYS A 2 22.60 7.89 -6.11
N ALA A 3 23.63 7.37 -6.77
CA ALA A 3 24.09 6.00 -6.56
C ALA A 3 24.52 5.84 -5.09
N LEU A 4 23.89 4.89 -4.40
CA LEU A 4 24.35 4.44 -3.09
C LEU A 4 25.46 3.44 -3.36
N THR A 5 26.71 3.88 -3.35
CA THR A 5 27.85 2.97 -3.28
C THR A 5 27.92 2.46 -1.84
N PRO A 6 27.62 1.17 -1.56
CA PRO A 6 27.75 0.63 -0.22
C PRO A 6 29.24 0.65 0.14
N LEU A 7 29.59 1.34 1.22
CA LEU A 7 30.93 1.23 1.79
C LEU A 7 31.06 -0.15 2.42
N ASP A 8 32.19 -0.83 2.19
CA ASP A 8 32.45 -2.13 2.81
C ASP A 8 32.53 -1.95 4.34
N PRO A 9 31.67 -2.61 5.13
CA PRO A 9 31.68 -2.54 6.60
C PRO A 9 33.04 -2.83 7.21
N SER A 10 33.82 -3.70 6.57
CA SER A 10 35.14 -4.14 7.01
C SER A 10 36.20 -3.03 6.95
N SER A 11 35.93 -2.00 6.13
CA SER A 11 36.81 -0.84 5.95
C SER A 11 36.52 0.32 6.92
N MET A 12 35.47 0.19 7.75
CA MET A 12 34.99 1.26 8.63
C MET A 12 35.53 1.14 10.05
N SER A 13 35.80 2.28 10.69
CA SER A 13 35.99 2.31 12.13
C SER A 13 34.68 1.99 12.86
N ALA A 14 34.78 1.51 14.10
CA ALA A 14 33.61 1.21 14.93
C ALA A 14 32.66 2.42 15.09
N GLU A 15 33.23 3.62 15.21
CA GLU A 15 32.48 4.88 15.34
C GLU A 15 31.75 5.25 14.03
N ALA A 16 32.42 5.12 12.89
CA ALA A 16 31.81 5.36 11.58
C ALA A 16 30.67 4.38 11.33
N ARG A 17 30.86 3.10 11.70
CA ARG A 17 29.83 2.07 11.60
C ARG A 17 28.62 2.38 12.48
N LEU A 18 28.85 2.79 13.72
CA LEU A 18 27.77 3.16 14.64
C LEU A 18 26.95 4.34 14.10
N THR A 19 27.62 5.34 13.52
CA THR A 19 26.99 6.51 12.91
C THR A 19 26.13 6.13 11.69
N GLU A 20 26.63 5.25 10.83
CA GLU A 20 25.90 4.73 9.67
C GLU A 20 24.62 4.00 10.09
N VAL A 21 24.72 3.12 11.09
CA VAL A 21 23.59 2.36 11.62
C VAL A 21 22.56 3.31 12.23
N ALA A 22 22.99 4.28 13.04
CA ALA A 22 22.12 5.27 13.64
C ALA A 22 21.38 6.11 12.57
N ALA A 23 22.10 6.57 11.54
CA ALA A 23 21.51 7.32 10.44
C ALA A 23 20.49 6.50 9.64
N THR A 24 20.77 5.20 9.43
CA THR A 24 19.87 4.28 8.74
C THR A 24 18.60 4.05 9.55
N LEU A 25 18.73 3.77 10.85
CA LEU A 25 17.59 3.61 11.76
C LEU A 25 16.73 4.87 11.82
N ALA A 26 17.34 6.05 11.95
CA ALA A 26 16.61 7.31 11.98
C ALA A 26 15.77 7.52 10.70
N LYS A 27 16.34 7.26 9.52
CA LYS A 27 15.62 7.35 8.24
C LYS A 27 14.45 6.38 8.16
N VAL A 28 14.64 5.14 8.61
CA VAL A 28 13.57 4.12 8.62
C VAL A 28 12.45 4.52 9.56
N LEU A 29 12.77 5.00 10.77
CA LEU A 29 11.76 5.45 11.73
C LEU A 29 10.95 6.64 11.20
N LEU A 30 11.59 7.59 10.51
CA LEU A 30 10.88 8.69 9.85
C LEU A 30 9.91 8.19 8.79
N ARG A 31 10.34 7.21 7.96
CA ARG A 31 9.47 6.59 6.95
C ARG A 31 8.32 5.80 7.56
N LEU A 32 8.53 5.10 8.66
CA LEU A 32 7.47 4.34 9.34
C LEU A 32 6.44 5.26 10.01
N ARG A 33 6.88 6.41 10.54
CA ARG A 33 5.98 7.43 11.11
C ARG A 33 5.18 8.15 10.04
N ALA A 34 5.76 8.38 8.88
CA ALA A 34 5.04 8.83 7.71
C ALA A 34 4.22 7.66 7.17
N LEU A 35 3.06 7.37 7.78
CA LEU A 35 2.12 6.39 7.27
C LEU A 35 1.86 6.75 5.79
N PRO A 36 2.29 5.94 4.81
CA PRO A 36 2.06 6.30 3.42
C PRO A 36 0.56 6.39 3.24
N ASN A 37 0.11 7.51 2.64
CA ASN A 37 -1.28 7.61 2.28
C ASN A 37 -1.55 6.42 1.33
N PRO A 38 -2.56 5.58 1.57
CA PRO A 38 -2.79 4.39 0.74
C PRO A 38 -2.93 4.72 -0.75
N GLN A 39 -3.27 5.96 -1.07
CA GLN A 39 -3.34 6.55 -2.39
C GLN A 39 -1.95 6.75 -3.04
N ASP A 40 -0.92 7.16 -2.28
CA ASP A 40 0.44 7.39 -2.80
C ASP A 40 1.12 6.10 -3.26
N VAL A 41 0.74 4.97 -2.65
CA VAL A 41 1.21 3.62 -3.03
C VAL A 41 0.65 3.20 -4.40
N ARG A 42 -0.49 3.76 -4.82
CA ARG A 42 -1.15 3.40 -6.08
C ARG A 42 -0.69 4.23 -7.27
N GLU A 43 -0.24 5.46 -7.08
CA GLU A 43 0.13 6.36 -8.19
C GLU A 43 1.47 6.04 -8.84
N ASN A 44 2.37 5.30 -8.17
CA ASN A 44 3.71 4.99 -8.67
C ASN A 44 4.00 3.50 -8.87
N GLN A 45 2.98 2.63 -8.81
CA GLN A 45 3.15 1.23 -9.20
C GLN A 45 2.92 1.12 -10.71
N GLU A 46 3.99 0.95 -11.48
CA GLU A 46 3.89 0.43 -12.84
C GLU A 46 3.06 -0.86 -12.81
N ASP A 47 2.06 -0.93 -13.68
CA ASP A 47 1.16 -2.06 -13.75
C ASP A 47 1.97 -3.32 -14.11
N LEU A 48 2.22 -4.18 -13.12
CA LEU A 48 3.02 -5.40 -13.26
C LEU A 48 2.34 -6.47 -14.15
N GLY A 49 1.28 -6.10 -14.86
CA GLY A 49 0.53 -7.00 -15.76
C GLY A 49 -0.31 -8.04 -15.01
N PHE A 50 -0.45 -7.91 -13.69
CA PHE A 50 -1.37 -8.76 -12.94
C PHE A 50 -2.80 -8.32 -13.24
N SER A 51 -3.64 -9.28 -13.61
CA SER A 51 -5.08 -9.06 -13.72
C SER A 51 -5.59 -8.42 -12.42
N PRO A 52 -6.42 -7.36 -12.49
CA PRO A 52 -7.04 -6.77 -11.30
C PRO A 52 -7.63 -7.87 -10.44
N PRO A 53 -7.61 -7.76 -9.09
CA PRO A 53 -8.13 -8.78 -8.20
C PRO A 53 -9.52 -9.22 -8.68
N GLN A 54 -9.59 -10.40 -9.30
CA GLN A 54 -10.87 -10.97 -9.70
C GLN A 54 -11.61 -11.21 -8.39
N ARG A 55 -12.67 -10.44 -8.16
CA ARG A 55 -13.57 -10.64 -7.02
C ARG A 55 -14.31 -11.96 -7.24
N VAL A 56 -13.62 -13.07 -7.00
CA VAL A 56 -14.14 -14.45 -7.11
C VAL A 56 -15.23 -14.74 -6.08
N HIS A 57 -15.38 -13.87 -5.08
CA HIS A 57 -16.47 -13.90 -4.13
C HIS A 57 -17.26 -12.60 -4.22
N SER A 58 -18.48 -12.70 -4.74
CA SER A 58 -19.48 -11.64 -4.60
C SER A 58 -19.76 -11.43 -3.12
N ASN A 59 -19.51 -10.21 -2.61
CA ASN A 59 -19.83 -9.85 -1.23
C ASN A 59 -21.33 -10.12 -0.96
N PRO A 60 -21.67 -11.08 -0.07
CA PRO A 60 -23.06 -11.44 0.19
C PRO A 60 -23.91 -10.25 0.63
N ALA A 61 -23.34 -9.35 1.42
CA ALA A 61 -24.02 -8.14 1.88
C ALA A 61 -24.27 -7.15 0.74
N ALA A 62 -23.37 -7.06 -0.24
CA ALA A 62 -23.60 -6.24 -1.44
C ALA A 62 -24.74 -6.82 -2.30
N ARG A 63 -24.83 -8.15 -2.39
CA ARG A 63 -25.92 -8.85 -3.09
C ARG A 63 -27.27 -8.60 -2.43
N VAL A 64 -27.34 -8.69 -1.10
CA VAL A 64 -28.57 -8.39 -0.33
C VAL A 64 -29.00 -6.94 -0.53
N ARG A 65 -28.07 -5.97 -0.40
CA ARG A 65 -28.41 -4.55 -0.62
C ARG A 65 -28.91 -4.27 -2.03
N LYS A 66 -28.33 -4.92 -3.05
CA LYS A 66 -28.80 -4.81 -4.44
C LYS A 66 -30.22 -5.37 -4.61
N ALA A 67 -30.50 -6.52 -4.02
CA ALA A 67 -31.83 -7.14 -4.05
C ALA A 67 -32.89 -6.27 -3.36
N VAL A 68 -32.57 -5.73 -2.17
CA VAL A 68 -33.47 -4.83 -1.44
C VAL A 68 -33.76 -3.56 -2.24
N ARG A 69 -32.75 -2.93 -2.84
CA ARG A 69 -32.96 -1.76 -3.70
C ARG A 69 -33.82 -2.07 -4.92
N ALA A 70 -33.63 -3.24 -5.55
CA ALA A 70 -34.45 -3.67 -6.67
C ALA A 70 -35.91 -3.93 -6.28
N ALA A 71 -36.15 -4.50 -5.09
CA ALA A 71 -37.50 -4.71 -4.56
C ALA A 71 -38.21 -3.39 -4.26
N VAL A 72 -37.51 -2.44 -3.62
CA VAL A 72 -38.03 -1.09 -3.35
C VAL A 72 -38.34 -0.34 -4.64
N ALA A 73 -37.47 -0.42 -5.65
CA ALA A 73 -37.72 0.21 -6.94
C ALA A 73 -38.95 -0.37 -7.65
N LYS A 74 -39.17 -1.69 -7.58
CA LYS A 74 -40.40 -2.33 -8.10
C LYS A 74 -41.65 -1.86 -7.36
N GLN A 75 -41.57 -1.77 -6.04
CA GLN A 75 -42.68 -1.29 -5.20
C GLN A 75 -43.03 0.18 -5.51
N GLN A 76 -42.02 1.01 -5.82
CA GLN A 76 -42.23 2.41 -6.19
C GLN A 76 -42.74 2.60 -7.64
N GLN A 77 -42.55 1.61 -8.51
CA GLN A 77 -43.01 1.63 -9.90
C GLN A 77 -44.43 1.07 -10.08
N GLY A 78 -45.11 0.68 -9.00
CA GLY A 78 -46.53 0.33 -9.03
C GLY A 78 -46.88 -0.91 -9.85
N VAL A 79 -46.12 -2.01 -9.67
CA VAL A 79 -46.58 -3.36 -10.00
C VAL A 79 -46.94 -4.09 -8.71
#